data_AF-A0A5B0G6N0-F1
#
_entry.id   AF-A0A5B0G6N0-F1
#
_cell.length_a   1.000
_cell.length_b   1.000
_cell.length_c   1.000
_cell.angle_alpha   90.00
_cell.angle_beta   90.00
_cell.angle_gamma   90.00
#
_symmetry.space_group_name_H-M   'P 1'
#
loop_
_entity.id
_entity.type
_entity.pdbx_description
1 polymer ?
#
loop_
_entity_poly.entity_id
_entity_poly.type
_entity_poly.pdbx_seq_one_letter_code
_entity_poly.pdbx_strand_id
1 'polypeptide(L)'
;MTIPTVEYRGHELRAYSNQVFPLHRDPYAKGPRRFASVVRIDAGPSSNAGTRRYAVQFAGSDPALSVDALNLALQYGKDIIDGKIQPTRL
;
A
#
# COMPACT_ATOMS: atom_id res chain seq x y z
N MET A 1 -12.81 -9.10 -4.91
CA MET A 1 -11.39 -8.74 -4.66
C MET A 1 -11.10 -8.99 -3.20
N THR A 2 -10.17 -9.90 -2.90
CA THR A 2 -9.72 -10.17 -1.53
C THR A 2 -8.66 -9.13 -1.18
N ILE A 3 -8.84 -8.41 -0.08
CA ILE A 3 -7.83 -7.47 0.42
C ILE A 3 -6.72 -8.32 1.06
N PRO A 4 -5.47 -8.24 0.59
CA PRO A 4 -4.38 -8.97 1.23
C PRO A 4 -4.11 -8.37 2.61
N THR A 5 -4.21 -9.26 3.61
CA THR A 5 -4.02 -8.95 5.02
C THR A 5 -2.89 -9.82 5.56
N VAL A 6 -1.95 -9.22 6.29
CA VAL A 6 -0.85 -9.92 6.94
C VAL A 6 -0.68 -9.38 8.35
N GLU A 7 -0.57 -10.26 9.33
CA GLU A 7 -0.17 -9.86 10.68
C GLU A 7 1.36 -9.80 10.78
N TYR A 8 1.87 -8.69 11.32
CA TYR A 8 3.29 -8.46 11.52
C TYR A 8 3.54 -7.74 12.85
N ARG A 9 4.30 -8.36 13.76
CA ARG A 9 4.67 -7.81 15.08
C ARG A 9 3.48 -7.28 15.90
N GLY A 10 2.34 -7.97 15.86
CA GLY A 10 1.12 -7.56 16.58
C GLY A 10 0.32 -6.45 15.91
N HIS A 11 0.69 -6.07 14.69
CA HIS A 11 -0.08 -5.17 13.82
C HIS A 11 -0.68 -5.94 12.65
N GLU A 12 -1.91 -5.62 12.28
CA GLU A 12 -2.55 -6.11 11.07
C GLU A 12 -2.26 -5.13 9.92
N LEU A 13 -1.56 -5.61 8.90
CA LEU A 13 -1.25 -4.87 7.68
C LEU A 13 -2.27 -5.23 6.60
N ARG A 14 -3.00 -4.24 6.10
CA ARG A 14 -3.91 -4.38 4.97
C ARG A 14 -3.43 -3.54 3.81
N ALA A 15 -3.18 -4.15 2.67
CA ALA A 15 -2.73 -3.44 1.47
C ALA A 15 -3.87 -3.24 0.48
N TYR A 16 -3.91 -2.05 -0.12
CA TYR A 16 -4.86 -1.65 -1.14
C TYR A 16 -4.09 -1.14 -2.35
N SER A 17 -4.44 -1.59 -3.55
CA SER A 17 -3.90 -1.06 -4.81
C SER A 17 -5.01 -0.39 -5.60
N ASN A 18 -4.74 0.78 -6.16
CA ASN A 18 -5.63 1.47 -7.07
C ASN A 18 -4.92 1.73 -8.40
N GLN A 19 -5.59 1.45 -9.52
CA GLN A 19 -5.05 1.78 -10.83
C GLN A 19 -5.15 3.28 -11.08
N VAL A 20 -4.00 3.94 -11.26
CA VAL A 20 -3.93 5.38 -11.55
C VAL A 20 -3.82 5.63 -13.06
N PHE A 21 -3.20 4.70 -13.79
CA PHE A 21 -3.07 4.78 -15.24
C PHE A 21 -3.20 3.40 -15.92
N PRO A 22 -3.89 3.28 -17.07
CA PRO A 22 -4.70 4.32 -17.72
C PRO A 22 -5.89 4.71 -16.86
N LEU A 23 -6.32 5.98 -16.93
CA LEU A 23 -7.52 6.43 -16.25
C LEU A 23 -8.72 5.66 -16.81
N HIS A 24 -9.64 5.26 -15.92
CA HIS A 24 -10.80 4.43 -16.26
C HIS A 24 -11.68 4.95 -17.41
N ARG A 25 -11.54 6.23 -17.78
CA ARG A 25 -12.34 6.90 -18.84
C ARG A 25 -11.56 7.23 -20.11
N ASP A 26 -10.29 6.86 -20.21
CA ASP A 26 -9.49 7.13 -21.40
C ASP A 26 -9.05 5.82 -22.07
N PRO A 27 -9.81 5.34 -23.08
CA PRO A 27 -9.47 4.13 -23.83
C PRO A 27 -8.28 4.34 -24.79
N TYR A 28 -7.86 5.59 -25.04
CA TYR A 28 -6.73 5.92 -25.90
C TYR A 28 -5.49 6.33 -25.11
N ALA A 29 -5.54 6.25 -23.78
CA ALA A 29 -4.43 6.57 -22.90
C ALA A 29 -3.18 5.75 -23.30
N LYS A 30 -2.20 6.44 -23.88
CA LYS A 30 -0.89 5.87 -24.24
C LYS A 30 0.08 6.10 -23.10
N GLY A 31 0.56 5.02 -22.49
CA GLY A 31 1.55 5.09 -21.42
C GLY A 31 1.65 3.78 -20.63
N PRO A 32 2.71 3.62 -19.81
CA PRO A 32 2.85 2.46 -18.95
C PRO A 32 1.75 2.43 -17.89
N ARG A 33 1.22 1.24 -17.59
CA ARG A 33 0.28 1.06 -16.47
C ARG A 33 0.93 1.50 -15.17
N ARG A 34 0.16 2.21 -14.33
CA ARG A 34 0.61 2.67 -13.01
C ARG A 34 -0.44 2.36 -11.96
N PHE A 35 0.02 1.81 -10.86
CA PHE A 35 -0.81 1.56 -9.69
C PHE A 35 -0.28 2.35 -8.50
N ALA A 36 -1.19 3.01 -7.78
CA ALA A 36 -0.92 3.54 -6.45
C ALA A 36 -1.25 2.47 -5.41
N SER A 37 -0.54 2.49 -4.29
CA SER A 37 -0.90 1.63 -3.16
C SER A 37 -1.01 2.39 -1.85
N VAL A 38 -1.89 1.88 -0.99
CA VAL A 38 -2.09 2.35 0.37
C VAL A 38 -1.94 1.17 1.29
N VAL A 39 -1.15 1.34 2.36
CA VAL A 39 -1.08 0.36 3.45
C VAL A 39 -1.80 0.91 4.68
N ARG A 40 -2.68 0.10 5.24
CA ARG A 40 -3.34 0.35 6.50
C ARG A 40 -2.67 -0.53 7.55
N ILE A 41 -2.23 0.09 8.63
CA ILE A 41 -1.65 -0.56 9.80
C ILE A 41 -2.66 -0.41 10.92
N ASP A 42 -3.33 -1.49 11.26
CA ASP A 42 -4.19 -1.58 12.43
C ASP A 42 -3.37 -2.18 13.56
N ALA A 43 -3.32 -1.52 14.72
CA ALA A 43 -2.81 -2.19 15.91
C ALA A 43 -3.92 -3.12 16.42
N GLY A 44 -3.57 -4.34 16.81
CA GLY A 44 -4.55 -5.35 17.23
C GLY A 44 -5.45 -4.87 18.37
N PRO A 45 -6.49 -5.64 18.74
CA PRO A 45 -7.52 -5.22 19.70
C PRO A 45 -6.98 -4.86 21.10
N SER A 46 -5.75 -5.24 21.45
CA SER A 46 -5.07 -4.87 22.71
C SER A 46 -4.37 -3.51 22.66
N SER A 47 -4.22 -2.91 21.49
CA SER A 47 -3.48 -1.68 21.28
C SER A 47 -4.44 -0.55 20.92
N ASN A 48 -4.57 0.43 21.82
CA ASN A 48 -5.24 1.71 21.55
C ASN A 48 -4.53 2.57 20.49
N ALA A 49 -3.48 2.05 19.84
CA ALA A 49 -2.88 2.72 18.69
C ALA A 49 -3.84 2.63 17.50
N GLY A 50 -4.69 3.66 17.37
CA GLY A 50 -5.71 3.73 16.32
C GLY A 50 -5.15 3.48 14.92
N THR A 51 -6.02 2.98 14.04
CA THR A 51 -5.76 2.73 12.61
C THR A 51 -4.94 3.83 11.96
N ARG A 52 -3.82 3.47 11.34
CA ARG A 52 -2.99 4.39 10.54
C ARG A 52 -3.00 3.98 9.07
N ARG A 53 -3.14 4.95 8.18
CA ARG A 53 -3.11 4.75 6.73
C ARG A 53 -1.94 5.53 6.15
N TYR A 54 -1.21 4.89 5.25
CA TYR A 54 -0.02 5.45 4.63
C TYR A 54 -0.07 5.24 3.12
N ALA A 55 0.20 6.30 2.37
CA ALA A 55 0.44 6.20 0.94
C ALA A 55 1.83 5.60 0.72
N VAL A 56 1.91 4.56 -0.10
CA VAL A 56 3.20 3.96 -0.47
C VAL A 56 3.89 4.88 -1.46
N GLN A 57 5.09 5.33 -1.11
CA GLN A 57 5.95 6.06 -2.03
C GLN A 57 6.85 5.06 -2.77
N PHE A 58 6.65 4.92 -4.06
CA PHE A 58 7.49 4.07 -4.91
C PHE A 58 8.77 4.83 -5.28
N ALA A 59 9.89 4.49 -4.65
CA ALA A 59 11.19 5.05 -4.99
C ALA A 59 11.76 4.35 -6.23
N GLY A 60 11.32 4.75 -7.43
CA GLY A 60 11.92 4.32 -8.70
C GLY A 60 10.90 3.89 -9.75
N SER A 61 10.42 2.64 -9.66
CA SER A 61 9.48 2.07 -10.63
C SER A 61 8.08 1.96 -10.05
N ASP A 62 7.15 2.73 -10.60
CA ASP A 62 5.72 2.52 -10.34
C ASP A 62 5.33 1.09 -10.76
N PRO A 63 4.62 0.34 -9.91
CA PRO A 63 4.24 -1.03 -10.23
C PRO A 63 3.31 -1.05 -11.45
N ALA A 64 3.64 -1.89 -12.43
CA ALA A 64 2.83 -2.11 -13.62
C ALA A 64 1.68 -3.11 -13.40
N LEU A 65 1.74 -3.88 -12.30
CA LEU A 65 0.76 -4.87 -11.89
C LEU A 65 0.21 -4.54 -10.50
N SER A 66 -1.08 -4.82 -10.28
CA SER A 66 -1.71 -4.65 -8.97
C SER A 66 -1.08 -5.53 -7.88
N VAL A 67 -0.66 -6.75 -8.23
CA VAL A 67 -0.03 -7.69 -7.29
C VAL A 67 1.29 -7.14 -6.76
N ASP A 68 2.12 -6.58 -7.64
CA ASP A 68 3.39 -5.96 -7.24
C ASP A 68 3.13 -4.75 -6.34
N ALA A 69 2.13 -3.94 -6.69
CA ALA A 69 1.72 -2.79 -5.91
C ALA A 69 1.26 -3.19 -4.49
N LEU A 70 0.55 -4.31 -4.35
CA LEU A 70 0.11 -4.85 -3.07
C LEU A 70 1.28 -5.41 -2.25
N ASN A 71 2.18 -6.17 -2.88
CA ASN A 71 3.36 -6.73 -2.21
C ASN A 71 4.29 -5.63 -1.69
N LEU A 72 4.53 -4.60 -2.51
CA LEU A 72 5.31 -3.42 -2.11
C LEU A 72 4.64 -2.68 -0.95
N ALA A 73 3.32 -2.56 -0.93
CA ALA A 73 2.60 -1.92 0.16
C ALA A 73 2.71 -2.69 1.48
N LEU A 74 2.64 -4.02 1.44
CA LEU A 74 2.85 -4.84 2.63
C LEU A 74 4.29 -4.71 3.14
N GLN A 75 5.28 -4.74 2.24
CA GLN A 75 6.67 -4.55 2.61
C GLN A 75 6.91 -3.16 3.22
N TYR A 76 6.36 -2.12 2.59
CA TYR A 76 6.38 -0.75 3.11
C TYR A 76 5.77 -0.67 4.52
N GLY A 77 4.64 -1.34 4.77
CA GLY A 77 4.03 -1.45 6.09
C GLY A 77 4.95 -2.08 7.13
N LYS A 78 5.68 -3.14 6.77
CA LYS A 78 6.68 -3.77 7.65
C LYS A 78 7.85 -2.83 7.92
N ASP A 79 8.33 -2.10 6.91
CA ASP A 79 9.44 -1.17 7.07
C ASP A 79 9.08 0.04 7.96
N ILE A 80 7.81 0.47 7.96
CA ILE A 80 7.29 1.46 8.93
C ILE A 80 7.33 0.91 10.35
N ILE A 81 6.84 -0.32 10.56
CA ILE A 81 6.82 -0.97 11.87
C ILE A 81 8.25 -1.20 12.38
N ASP A 82 9.18 -1.53 11.48
CA ASP A 82 10.60 -1.65 11.77
C ASP A 82 11.30 -0.29 12.01
N GLY A 83 10.63 0.83 11.75
CA GLY A 83 11.20 2.18 11.89
C GLY A 83 12.28 2.50 10.84
N LYS A 84 12.39 1.71 9.77
CA LYS A 84 13.37 1.90 8.69
C LYS A 84 13.04 3.11 7.82
N ILE A 85 11.76 3.44 7.72
CA ILE A 85 11.25 4.53 6.91
C ILE A 85 10.31 5.42 7.71
N GLN A 86 10.30 6.72 7.41
CA GLN A 86 9.33 7.66 7.94
C GLN A 86 8.22 7.86 6.90
N PRO A 87 7.06 7.23 7.09
CA PRO A 87 6.00 7.31 6.10
C PRO A 87 5.30 8.67 6.17
N THR A 88 4.79 9.11 5.02
CA THR A 88 3.85 10.22 4.99
C THR A 88 2.45 9.68 5.32
N ARG A 89 1.85 10.20 6.40
CA ARG A 89 0.49 9.83 6.80
C ARG A 89 -0.54 10.48 5.87
N LEU A 90 -1.58 9.73 5.53
CA LEU A 90 -2.78 10.22 4.82
C LEU A 90 -3.84 10.72 5.81
#